data_AF-Q4FT09-F1
#
_entry.id   AF-Q4FT09-F1
#
_cell.length_a   1.000
_cell.length_b   1.000
_cell.length_c   1.000
_cell.angle_alpha   90.00
_cell.angle_beta   90.00
_cell.angle_gamma   90.00
#
_symmetry.space_group_name_H-M   'P 1'
#
loop_
_entity.id
_entity.type
_entity.pdbx_description
1 polymer ?
#
loop_
_entity_poly.entity_id
_entity_poly.type
_entity_poly.pdbx_seq_one_letter_code
_entity_poly.pdbx_strand_id
1 'polypeptide(L)'
;MRAPQAQSKLSEVLEFLQQYEGTINPNKLIFGRWIKDAQALRLVDPSEGYMMEAWVYRAQGKLDKALEYMKNAYRLDSSSSSVNVNYASLLLSSGDFNESEKLCIKRIRLDRTNTDIFKILITNTLHTFNQDALFEAIELFIPTNPEAEKVIGQAKKRIFDFDHMQSTLESANLSIEVYKRFSSITQKVRNTRYIGESRTVINCEVNELGTFLLIDEALVNASIEDCLSMYDDLVEEIINDDHYFEEYKKIIFNFIPTTSTAINSAYQLEI
;
A
#
# COMPACT_ATOMS: atom_id res chain seq x y z
N MET A 1 8.79 -1.82 38.69
CA MET A 1 9.02 -2.49 37.40
C MET A 1 7.72 -3.13 36.97
N ARG A 2 7.08 -2.64 35.90
CA ARG A 2 5.96 -3.37 35.27
C ARG A 2 6.57 -4.59 34.58
N ALA A 3 6.03 -5.77 34.84
CA ALA A 3 6.40 -6.97 34.08
C ALA A 3 6.20 -6.69 32.58
N PRO A 4 7.09 -7.16 31.69
CA PRO A 4 6.82 -7.07 30.26
C PRO A 4 5.51 -7.80 29.98
N GLN A 5 4.54 -7.06 29.45
CA GLN A 5 3.24 -7.59 29.07
C GLN A 5 3.49 -8.63 27.98
N ALA A 6 2.99 -9.85 28.15
CA ALA A 6 3.16 -10.89 27.14
C ALA A 6 2.60 -10.37 25.80
N GLN A 7 3.47 -10.31 24.79
CA GLN A 7 3.12 -9.84 23.45
C GLN A 7 2.00 -10.72 22.88
N SER A 8 0.97 -10.12 22.28
CA SER A 8 -0.12 -10.90 21.68
C SER A 8 0.42 -11.66 20.46
N LYS A 9 -0.22 -12.78 20.10
CA LYS A 9 0.19 -13.56 18.91
C LYS A 9 0.03 -12.75 17.63
N LEU A 10 -0.94 -11.83 17.57
CA LEU A 10 -1.07 -10.90 16.46
C LEU A 10 0.11 -9.92 16.41
N SER A 11 0.54 -9.39 17.57
CA SER A 11 1.71 -8.52 17.64
C SER A 11 2.99 -9.21 17.14
N GLU A 12 3.18 -10.51 17.42
CA GLU A 12 4.32 -11.29 16.88
C GLU A 12 4.31 -11.32 15.34
N VAL A 13 3.14 -11.56 14.74
CA VAL A 13 2.98 -11.57 13.27
C VAL A 13 3.25 -10.19 12.67
N LEU A 14 2.69 -9.15 13.27
CA LEU A 14 2.85 -7.78 12.78
C LEU A 14 4.30 -7.31 12.85
N GLU A 15 5.00 -7.59 13.95
CA GLU A 15 6.42 -7.25 14.08
C GLU A 15 7.28 -7.99 13.08
N PHE A 16 7.01 -9.28 12.83
CA PHE A 16 7.70 -9.99 11.77
C PHE A 16 7.49 -9.33 10.41
N LEU A 17 6.25 -8.94 10.07
CA LEU A 17 5.95 -8.31 8.79
C LEU A 17 6.57 -6.91 8.66
N GLN A 18 6.64 -6.15 9.75
CA GLN A 18 7.31 -4.85 9.78
C GLN A 18 8.83 -4.97 9.60
N GLN A 19 9.43 -6.07 10.04
CA GLN A 19 10.88 -6.34 9.91
C GLN A 19 11.23 -7.10 8.64
N TYR A 20 10.24 -7.59 7.90
CA TYR A 20 10.44 -8.36 6.69
C TYR A 20 10.51 -7.44 5.47
N GLU A 21 11.59 -7.56 4.71
CA GLU A 21 11.79 -6.81 3.47
C GLU A 21 12.35 -7.74 2.40
N GLY A 22 11.54 -8.03 1.38
CA GLY A 22 11.90 -8.92 0.28
C GLY A 22 10.71 -9.65 -0.34
N THR A 23 11.02 -10.59 -1.22
CA THR A 23 9.99 -11.41 -1.88
C THR A 23 9.34 -12.41 -0.94
N ILE A 24 8.06 -12.68 -1.16
CA ILE A 24 7.24 -13.56 -0.33
C ILE A 24 7.62 -15.02 -0.59
N ASN A 25 7.92 -15.74 0.48
CA ASN A 25 7.97 -17.20 0.46
C ASN A 25 6.71 -17.78 1.10
N PRO A 26 5.65 -18.10 0.33
CA PRO A 26 4.35 -18.49 0.88
C PRO A 26 4.37 -19.83 1.62
N ASN A 27 5.42 -20.63 1.44
CA ASN A 27 5.59 -21.95 2.05
C ASN A 27 6.43 -21.91 3.33
N LYS A 28 6.76 -20.72 3.87
CA LYS A 28 7.50 -20.59 5.12
C LYS A 28 6.74 -21.31 6.24
N LEU A 29 7.40 -22.28 6.87
CA LEU A 29 6.79 -23.16 7.89
C LEU A 29 6.09 -22.37 9.02
N ILE A 30 6.62 -21.19 9.36
CA ILE A 30 6.06 -20.32 10.40
C ILE A 30 4.61 -19.90 10.11
N PHE A 31 4.23 -19.74 8.84
CA PHE A 31 2.87 -19.34 8.47
C PHE A 31 1.84 -20.42 8.80
N GLY A 32 2.20 -21.70 8.64
CA GLY A 32 1.32 -22.80 9.04
C GLY A 32 1.07 -22.84 10.55
N ARG A 33 2.10 -22.52 11.35
CA ARG A 33 1.96 -22.34 12.80
C ARG A 33 1.04 -21.16 13.13
N TRP A 34 1.28 -19.99 12.52
CA TRP A 34 0.49 -18.80 12.79
C TRP A 34 -0.98 -18.94 12.37
N ILE A 35 -1.30 -19.66 11.30
CA ILE A 35 -2.70 -19.97 10.97
C ILE A 35 -3.37 -20.76 12.11
N LYS A 36 -2.70 -21.78 12.67
CA LYS A 36 -3.26 -22.55 13.80
C LYS A 36 -3.42 -21.68 15.04
N ASP A 37 -2.44 -20.83 15.30
CA ASP A 37 -2.46 -19.89 16.41
C ASP A 37 -3.60 -18.87 16.29
N ALA A 38 -3.84 -18.37 15.07
CA ALA A 38 -4.93 -17.44 14.76
C ALA A 38 -6.30 -18.11 14.83
N GLN A 39 -6.43 -19.36 14.37
CA GLN A 39 -7.65 -20.15 14.52
C GLN A 39 -7.99 -20.39 15.99
N ALA A 40 -6.99 -20.68 16.82
CA ALA A 40 -7.18 -20.81 18.26
C ALA A 40 -7.56 -19.46 18.90
N LEU A 41 -6.92 -18.36 18.47
CA LEU A 41 -7.25 -17.01 18.93
C LEU A 41 -8.69 -16.64 18.58
N ARG A 42 -9.15 -16.98 17.37
CA ARG A 42 -10.51 -16.72 16.89
C ARG A 42 -11.60 -17.32 17.78
N LEU A 43 -11.31 -18.41 18.50
CA LEU A 43 -12.26 -19.02 19.44
C LEU A 43 -12.48 -18.18 20.70
N VAL A 44 -11.54 -17.29 21.04
CA VAL A 44 -11.55 -16.47 22.26
C VAL A 44 -11.76 -14.99 21.94
N ASP A 45 -11.04 -14.48 20.95
CA ASP A 45 -11.22 -13.16 20.35
C ASP A 45 -11.38 -13.34 18.82
N PRO A 46 -12.63 -13.46 18.34
CA PRO A 46 -12.91 -13.62 16.92
C PRO A 46 -12.30 -12.51 16.05
N SER A 47 -12.37 -11.25 16.50
CA SER A 47 -11.88 -10.11 15.73
C SER A 47 -10.37 -10.17 15.56
N GLU A 48 -9.63 -10.35 16.66
CA GLU A 48 -8.18 -10.43 16.63
C GLU A 48 -7.69 -11.68 15.87
N GLY A 49 -8.38 -12.82 16.04
CA GLY A 49 -8.08 -14.04 15.29
C GLY A 49 -8.25 -13.86 13.78
N TYR A 50 -9.34 -13.21 13.34
CA TYR A 50 -9.54 -12.88 11.93
C TYR A 50 -8.50 -11.91 11.37
N MET A 51 -8.11 -10.89 12.15
CA MET A 51 -7.02 -9.98 11.77
C MET A 51 -5.70 -10.73 11.60
N MET A 52 -5.38 -11.63 12.52
CA MET A 52 -4.15 -12.41 12.46
C MET A 52 -4.13 -13.32 11.21
N GLU A 53 -5.23 -13.99 10.89
CA GLU A 53 -5.32 -14.76 9.64
C GLU A 53 -5.17 -13.89 8.40
N ALA A 54 -5.78 -12.70 8.39
CA ALA A 54 -5.64 -11.78 7.27
C ALA A 54 -4.16 -11.44 7.02
N TRP A 55 -3.41 -11.09 8.06
CA TRP A 55 -1.98 -10.80 7.93
C TRP A 55 -1.15 -11.99 7.52
N VAL A 56 -1.46 -13.20 8.00
CA VAL A 56 -0.77 -14.42 7.56
C VAL A 56 -1.08 -14.73 6.09
N TYR A 57 -2.32 -14.52 5.63
CA TYR A 57 -2.65 -14.68 4.21
C TYR A 57 -1.99 -13.62 3.34
N ARG A 58 -1.88 -12.37 3.81
CA ARG A 58 -1.07 -11.32 3.16
C ARG A 58 0.39 -11.73 3.05
N ALA A 59 0.94 -12.34 4.11
CA ALA A 59 2.30 -12.87 4.15
C ALA A 59 2.53 -14.05 3.19
N GLN A 60 1.45 -14.71 2.74
CA GLN A 60 1.47 -15.77 1.75
C GLN A 60 1.16 -15.28 0.33
N GLY A 61 1.07 -13.96 0.10
CA GLY A 61 0.69 -13.40 -1.20
C GLY A 61 -0.79 -13.57 -1.56
N LYS A 62 -1.62 -14.10 -0.65
CA LYS A 62 -3.04 -14.39 -0.89
C LYS A 62 -3.90 -13.19 -0.50
N LEU A 63 -3.75 -12.09 -1.24
CA LEU A 63 -4.40 -10.81 -0.93
C LEU A 63 -5.92 -10.90 -0.84
N ASP A 64 -6.57 -11.58 -1.78
CA ASP A 64 -8.05 -11.69 -1.79
C ASP A 64 -8.57 -12.37 -0.51
N LYS A 65 -7.90 -13.45 -0.06
CA LYS A 65 -8.22 -14.12 1.20
C LYS A 65 -7.92 -13.22 2.40
N ALA A 66 -6.80 -12.51 2.36
CA ALA A 66 -6.45 -11.57 3.42
C ALA A 66 -7.56 -10.53 3.62
N LEU A 67 -8.06 -9.94 2.52
CA LEU A 67 -9.16 -8.99 2.55
C LEU A 67 -10.46 -9.60 3.08
N GLU A 68 -10.80 -10.82 2.67
CA GLU A 68 -11.99 -11.52 3.18
C GLU A 68 -11.96 -11.65 4.71
N TYR A 69 -10.85 -12.12 5.26
CA TYR A 69 -10.69 -12.28 6.70
C TYR A 69 -10.64 -10.95 7.44
N MET A 70 -9.98 -9.93 6.88
CA MET A 70 -9.96 -8.59 7.48
C MET A 70 -11.33 -7.93 7.48
N LYS A 71 -12.13 -8.15 6.42
CA LYS A 71 -13.52 -7.71 6.37
C LYS A 71 -14.37 -8.39 7.44
N ASN A 72 -14.11 -9.66 7.76
CA ASN A 72 -14.77 -10.35 8.87
C ASN A 72 -14.40 -9.74 10.22
N ALA A 73 -13.11 -9.43 10.47
CA ALA A 73 -12.69 -8.70 11.67
C ALA A 73 -13.40 -7.34 11.76
N TYR A 74 -13.42 -6.58 10.66
CA TYR A 74 -14.11 -5.28 10.59
C TYR A 74 -15.61 -5.37 10.89
N ARG A 75 -16.29 -6.42 10.43
CA ARG A 75 -17.72 -6.63 10.70
C ARG A 75 -17.99 -6.89 12.19
N LEU A 76 -17.04 -7.50 12.90
CA LEU A 76 -17.18 -7.83 14.31
C LEU A 76 -16.87 -6.63 15.21
N ASP A 77 -15.85 -5.84 14.86
CA ASP A 77 -15.46 -4.67 15.65
C ASP A 77 -15.03 -3.49 14.77
N SER A 78 -16.01 -2.86 14.13
CA SER A 78 -15.78 -1.65 13.32
C SER A 78 -15.49 -0.39 14.14
N SER A 79 -15.59 -0.46 15.47
CA SER A 79 -15.25 0.63 16.40
C SER A 79 -13.78 0.65 16.78
N SER A 80 -13.10 -0.50 16.77
CA SER A 80 -11.69 -0.61 17.13
C SER A 80 -10.80 0.14 16.14
N SER A 81 -10.00 1.06 16.68
CA SER A 81 -8.99 1.81 15.91
C SER A 81 -8.01 0.86 15.21
N SER A 82 -7.56 -0.19 15.90
CA SER A 82 -6.66 -1.20 15.35
C SER A 82 -7.27 -1.90 14.13
N VAL A 83 -8.52 -2.38 14.24
CA VAL A 83 -9.20 -3.06 13.11
C VAL A 83 -9.33 -2.12 11.91
N ASN A 84 -9.65 -0.85 12.14
CA ASN A 84 -9.77 0.16 11.08
C ASN A 84 -8.44 0.43 10.36
N VAL A 85 -7.34 0.61 11.11
CA VAL A 85 -5.99 0.82 10.55
C VAL A 85 -5.57 -0.39 9.71
N ASN A 86 -5.74 -1.59 10.26
CA ASN A 86 -5.34 -2.82 9.58
C ASN A 86 -6.18 -3.07 8.32
N TYR A 87 -7.48 -2.78 8.35
CA TYR A 87 -8.34 -2.93 7.17
C TYR A 87 -8.02 -1.92 6.07
N ALA A 88 -7.82 -0.64 6.42
CA ALA A 88 -7.42 0.38 5.46
C ALA A 88 -6.06 0.06 4.83
N SER A 89 -5.09 -0.40 5.63
CA SER A 89 -3.76 -0.81 5.17
C SER A 89 -3.82 -1.99 4.19
N LEU A 90 -4.69 -2.97 4.44
CA LEU A 90 -4.84 -4.11 3.56
C LEU A 90 -5.60 -3.79 2.27
N LEU A 91 -6.59 -2.90 2.32
CA LEU A 91 -7.24 -2.34 1.12
C LEU A 91 -6.23 -1.58 0.26
N LEU A 92 -5.41 -0.71 0.87
CA LEU A 92 -4.30 -0.03 0.19
C LEU A 92 -3.35 -1.03 -0.46
N SER A 93 -2.95 -2.07 0.28
CA SER A 93 -2.06 -3.11 -0.23
C SER A 93 -2.66 -3.91 -1.39
N SER A 94 -3.98 -3.97 -1.48
CA SER A 94 -4.67 -4.73 -2.52
C SER A 94 -5.00 -3.89 -3.76
N GLY A 95 -4.60 -2.61 -3.77
CA GLY A 95 -4.92 -1.66 -4.83
C GLY A 95 -6.35 -1.10 -4.74
N ASP A 96 -7.09 -1.40 -3.68
CA ASP A 96 -8.47 -0.94 -3.45
C ASP A 96 -8.50 0.47 -2.84
N PHE A 97 -7.81 1.41 -3.50
CA PHE A 97 -7.53 2.74 -2.97
C PHE A 97 -8.78 3.53 -2.62
N ASN A 98 -9.82 3.48 -3.46
CA ASN A 98 -11.07 4.20 -3.22
C ASN A 98 -11.80 3.72 -1.96
N GLU A 99 -11.82 2.41 -1.70
CA GLU A 99 -12.48 1.86 -0.51
C GLU A 99 -11.65 2.11 0.74
N SER A 100 -10.32 2.04 0.63
CA SER A 100 -9.40 2.42 1.70
C SER A 100 -9.55 3.90 2.07
N GLU A 101 -9.60 4.79 1.08
CA GLU A 101 -9.79 6.23 1.24
C GLU A 101 -11.10 6.54 1.96
N LYS A 102 -12.23 6.00 1.48
CA LYS A 102 -13.55 6.18 2.11
C LYS A 102 -13.54 5.75 3.57
N LEU A 103 -12.90 4.62 3.88
CA LEU A 103 -12.75 4.14 5.25
C LEU A 103 -11.92 5.14 6.06
N CYS A 104 -10.77 5.56 5.56
CA CYS A 104 -9.90 6.52 6.24
C CYS A 104 -10.58 7.86 6.52
N ILE A 105 -11.28 8.45 5.53
CA ILE A 105 -12.04 9.70 5.70
C ILE A 105 -13.10 9.55 6.80
N LYS A 106 -13.83 8.44 6.80
CA LYS A 106 -14.81 8.16 7.86
C LYS A 106 -14.15 8.12 9.25
N ARG A 107 -12.93 7.58 9.35
CA ARG A 107 -12.24 7.40 10.63
C ARG A 107 -11.52 8.65 11.11
N ILE A 108 -10.91 9.44 10.24
CA ILE A 108 -10.26 10.70 10.63
C ILE A 108 -11.27 11.72 11.15
N ARG A 109 -12.51 11.69 10.64
CA ARG A 109 -13.62 12.51 11.18
C ARG A 109 -14.02 12.14 12.61
N LEU A 110 -13.83 10.88 13.01
CA LEU A 110 -14.17 10.35 14.34
C LEU A 110 -13.01 10.48 15.33
N ASP A 111 -11.79 10.19 14.89
CA ASP A 111 -10.57 10.34 15.66
C ASP A 111 -9.54 11.13 14.85
N ARG A 112 -9.45 12.41 15.18
CA ARG A 112 -8.59 13.39 14.50
C ARG A 112 -7.12 13.27 14.87
N THR A 113 -6.77 12.40 15.81
CA THR A 113 -5.39 12.25 16.31
C THR A 113 -4.72 10.97 15.80
N ASN A 114 -5.44 10.16 15.02
CA ASN A 114 -4.95 8.89 14.51
C ASN A 114 -3.98 9.08 13.34
N THR A 115 -2.69 9.12 13.66
CA THR A 115 -1.61 9.30 12.68
C THR A 115 -1.56 8.18 11.64
N ASP A 116 -1.87 6.93 12.00
CA ASP A 116 -1.78 5.81 11.07
C ASP A 116 -2.86 5.87 9.99
N ILE A 117 -4.11 6.16 10.38
CA ILE A 117 -5.20 6.41 9.42
C ILE A 117 -4.86 7.60 8.53
N PHE A 118 -4.30 8.66 9.08
CA PHE A 118 -3.89 9.84 8.31
C PHE A 118 -2.79 9.50 7.29
N LYS A 119 -1.76 8.74 7.68
CA LYS A 119 -0.70 8.25 6.76
C LYS A 119 -1.30 7.45 5.61
N ILE A 120 -2.20 6.50 5.91
CA ILE A 120 -2.85 5.67 4.90
C ILE A 120 -3.72 6.53 3.97
N LEU A 121 -4.44 7.52 4.50
CA LEU A 121 -5.25 8.44 3.71
C LEU A 121 -4.40 9.25 2.73
N ILE A 122 -3.27 9.80 3.17
CA ILE A 122 -2.37 10.55 2.29
C ILE A 122 -1.90 9.64 1.14
N THR A 123 -1.45 8.42 1.42
CA THR A 123 -1.04 7.48 0.37
C THR A 123 -2.18 7.18 -0.60
N ASN A 124 -3.39 6.89 -0.09
CA ASN A 124 -4.55 6.68 -0.96
C ASN A 124 -4.84 7.88 -1.87
N THR A 125 -4.82 9.10 -1.34
CA THR A 125 -5.13 10.31 -2.13
C THR A 125 -4.19 10.50 -3.31
N LEU A 126 -2.92 10.10 -3.18
CA LEU A 126 -1.96 10.10 -4.28
C LEU A 126 -2.30 9.09 -5.37
N HIS A 127 -2.83 7.93 -4.99
CA HIS A 127 -3.27 6.91 -5.95
C HIS A 127 -4.64 7.23 -6.56
N THR A 128 -5.53 7.93 -5.85
CA THR A 128 -6.89 8.26 -6.32
C THR A 128 -6.97 9.62 -7.02
N PHE A 129 -5.93 10.45 -6.92
CA PHE A 129 -5.91 11.86 -7.35
C PHE A 129 -6.98 12.70 -6.64
N ASN A 130 -7.31 12.36 -5.40
CA ASN A 130 -8.33 13.06 -4.64
C ASN A 130 -7.72 14.17 -3.78
N GLN A 131 -7.38 15.28 -4.42
CA GLN A 131 -6.79 16.45 -3.76
C GLN A 131 -7.73 17.04 -2.69
N ASP A 132 -9.04 17.08 -2.96
CA ASP A 132 -10.04 17.56 -2.02
C ASP A 132 -10.07 16.74 -0.72
N ALA A 133 -10.00 15.41 -0.83
CA ALA A 133 -9.90 14.54 0.33
C ALA A 133 -8.60 14.75 1.11
N LEU A 134 -7.48 14.99 0.43
CA LEU A 134 -6.21 15.31 1.11
C LEU A 134 -6.32 16.63 1.87
N PHE A 135 -6.90 17.67 1.27
CA PHE A 135 -7.14 18.95 1.93
C PHE A 135 -8.04 18.78 3.16
N GLU A 136 -9.17 18.08 3.03
CA GLU A 136 -10.06 17.80 4.16
C GLU A 136 -9.31 17.08 5.28
N ALA A 137 -8.51 16.06 4.94
CA ALA A 137 -7.74 15.29 5.91
C ALA A 137 -6.73 16.17 6.67
N ILE A 138 -6.03 17.07 5.96
CA ILE A 138 -5.06 18.01 6.56
C ILE A 138 -5.75 18.96 7.54
N GLU A 139 -6.94 19.47 7.19
CA GLU A 139 -7.71 20.38 8.06
C GLU A 139 -8.28 19.67 9.29
N LEU A 140 -8.66 18.39 9.16
CA LEU A 140 -9.21 17.62 10.26
C LEU A 140 -8.14 17.07 11.21
N PHE A 141 -6.95 16.73 10.72
CA PHE A 141 -5.91 16.06 11.51
C PHE A 141 -5.27 16.98 12.55
N ILE A 142 -5.19 16.50 13.79
CA ILE A 142 -4.57 17.19 14.92
C ILE A 142 -3.28 16.45 15.28
N PRO A 143 -2.10 16.96 14.88
CA PRO A 143 -0.83 16.34 15.24
C PRO A 143 -0.60 16.45 16.75
N THR A 144 -0.26 15.33 17.40
CA THR A 144 -0.09 15.26 18.86
C THR A 144 1.37 15.07 19.30
N ASN A 145 2.29 14.88 18.36
CA ASN A 145 3.70 14.65 18.62
C ASN A 145 4.58 15.07 17.41
N PRO A 146 5.92 15.15 17.56
CA PRO A 146 6.81 15.58 16.48
C PRO A 146 6.80 14.70 15.23
N GLU A 147 6.45 13.41 15.35
CA GLU A 147 6.30 12.53 14.19
C GLU A 147 5.04 12.91 13.40
N ALA A 148 3.92 13.11 14.08
CA ALA A 148 2.66 13.56 13.47
C ALA A 148 2.83 14.93 12.77
N GLU A 149 3.61 15.84 13.37
CA GLU A 149 3.97 17.13 12.75
C GLU A 149 4.76 16.97 11.44
N LYS A 150 5.67 15.99 11.38
CA LYS A 150 6.38 15.66 10.14
C LYS A 150 5.42 15.13 9.07
N VAL A 151 4.50 14.25 9.46
CA VAL A 151 3.52 13.64 8.54
C VAL A 151 2.60 14.70 7.92
N ILE A 152 2.05 15.62 8.71
CA ILE A 152 1.22 16.70 8.16
C ILE A 152 2.04 17.67 7.28
N GLY A 153 3.31 17.92 7.64
CA GLY A 153 4.23 18.68 6.78
C GLY A 153 4.47 18.01 5.43
N GLN A 154 4.61 16.68 5.40
CA GLN A 154 4.72 15.90 4.15
C GLN A 154 3.42 15.93 3.35
N ALA A 155 2.26 15.79 4.01
CA ALA A 155 0.95 15.88 3.37
C ALA A 155 0.75 17.22 2.65
N LYS A 156 1.14 18.33 3.29
CA LYS A 156 1.06 19.67 2.68
C LYS A 156 1.94 19.82 1.44
N LYS A 157 3.09 19.16 1.40
CA LYS A 157 3.96 19.16 0.22
C LYS A 157 3.35 18.36 -0.93
N ARG A 158 2.69 17.24 -0.62
CA ARG A 158 2.03 16.37 -1.61
C ARG A 158 0.91 17.04 -2.40
N ILE A 159 0.34 18.14 -1.90
CA ILE A 159 -0.61 18.96 -2.66
C ILE A 159 0.00 19.43 -4.00
N PHE A 160 1.29 19.80 -4.00
CA PHE A 160 1.99 20.25 -5.19
C PHE A 160 2.35 19.10 -6.15
N ASP A 161 2.39 17.86 -5.65
CA ASP A 161 2.71 16.69 -6.47
C ASP A 161 1.57 16.36 -7.44
N PHE A 162 0.31 16.72 -7.12
CA PHE A 162 -0.83 16.48 -8.02
C PHE A 162 -0.72 17.25 -9.32
N ASP A 163 -0.40 18.54 -9.27
CA ASP A 163 -0.27 19.39 -10.47
C ASP A 163 0.85 18.87 -11.39
N HIS A 164 1.99 18.51 -10.79
CA HIS A 164 3.11 17.97 -11.53
C HIS A 164 2.77 16.63 -12.18
N MET A 165 2.15 15.73 -11.43
CA MET A 165 1.76 14.43 -11.94
C MET A 165 0.70 14.54 -13.04
N GLN A 166 -0.27 15.46 -12.89
CA GLN A 166 -1.23 15.74 -13.95
C GLN A 166 -0.55 16.25 -15.23
N SER A 167 0.37 17.22 -15.12
CA SER A 167 1.15 17.71 -16.27
C SER A 167 1.98 16.59 -16.92
N THR A 168 2.51 15.68 -16.11
CA THR A 168 3.28 14.51 -16.58
C THR A 168 2.39 13.57 -17.39
N LEU A 169 1.22 13.22 -16.87
CA LEU A 169 0.23 12.39 -17.58
C LEU A 169 -0.27 13.05 -18.87
N GLU A 170 -0.54 14.35 -18.84
CA GLU A 170 -0.96 15.12 -20.03
C GLU A 170 0.11 15.07 -21.13
N SER A 171 1.40 15.19 -20.76
CA SER A 171 2.50 15.11 -21.72
C SER A 171 2.65 13.72 -22.37
N ALA A 172 2.31 12.66 -21.63
CA ALA A 172 2.25 11.29 -22.12
C ALA A 172 0.91 10.95 -22.82
N ASN A 173 -0.02 11.92 -22.89
CA ASN A 173 -1.37 11.71 -23.41
C ASN A 173 -2.07 10.50 -22.74
N LEU A 174 -2.00 10.47 -21.40
CA LEU A 174 -2.63 9.50 -20.52
C LEU A 174 -3.67 10.21 -19.66
N SER A 175 -4.84 9.58 -19.48
CA SER A 175 -5.82 10.09 -18.53
C SER A 175 -5.46 9.68 -17.09
N ILE A 176 -5.92 10.48 -16.13
CA ILE A 176 -5.80 10.14 -14.71
C ILE A 176 -6.45 8.78 -14.40
N GLU A 177 -7.57 8.43 -15.06
CA GLU A 177 -8.25 7.16 -14.80
C GLU A 177 -7.42 5.94 -15.27
N VAL A 178 -6.74 6.06 -16.41
CA VAL A 178 -5.80 5.03 -16.88
C VAL A 178 -4.69 4.83 -15.85
N TYR A 179 -4.08 5.92 -15.37
CA TYR A 179 -3.03 5.84 -14.36
C TYR A 179 -3.53 5.24 -13.04
N LYS A 180 -4.71 5.67 -12.54
CA LYS A 180 -5.31 5.13 -11.32
C LYS A 180 -5.52 3.63 -11.41
N ARG A 181 -6.07 3.16 -12.55
CA ARG A 181 -6.30 1.74 -12.79
C ARG A 181 -4.98 0.97 -12.88
N PHE A 182 -4.01 1.49 -13.64
CA PHE A 182 -2.68 0.91 -13.76
C PHE A 182 -1.99 0.78 -12.38
N SER A 183 -2.02 1.85 -11.59
CA SER A 183 -1.46 1.91 -10.24
C SER A 183 -2.13 0.90 -9.29
N SER A 184 -3.43 0.64 -9.44
CA SER A 184 -4.14 -0.38 -8.66
C SER A 184 -3.62 -1.79 -9.00
N ILE A 185 -3.46 -2.08 -10.30
CA ILE A 185 -2.94 -3.37 -10.79
C ILE A 185 -1.51 -3.59 -10.31
N THR A 186 -0.60 -2.63 -10.53
CA THR A 186 0.81 -2.75 -10.12
C THR A 186 0.94 -2.91 -8.61
N GLN A 187 0.14 -2.14 -7.84
CA GLN A 187 0.12 -2.24 -6.39
C GLN A 187 -0.28 -3.63 -5.90
N LYS A 188 -1.31 -4.22 -6.53
CA LYS A 188 -1.78 -5.57 -6.23
C LYS A 188 -0.71 -6.60 -6.58
N VAL A 189 -0.22 -6.60 -7.83
CA VAL A 189 0.81 -7.54 -8.31
C VAL A 189 2.02 -7.54 -7.39
N ARG A 190 2.60 -6.36 -7.13
CA ARG A 190 3.74 -6.21 -6.22
C ARG A 190 3.46 -6.84 -4.86
N ASN A 191 2.31 -6.54 -4.26
CA ASN A 191 2.01 -7.04 -2.91
C ASN A 191 1.59 -8.52 -2.85
N THR A 192 1.33 -9.18 -3.98
CA THR A 192 1.21 -10.65 -4.00
C THR A 192 2.57 -11.35 -3.94
N ARG A 193 3.65 -10.64 -4.30
CA ARG A 193 5.01 -11.21 -4.42
C ARG A 193 6.02 -10.59 -3.47
N TYR A 194 5.75 -9.43 -2.89
CA TYR A 194 6.72 -8.65 -2.12
C TYR A 194 6.10 -8.03 -0.85
N ILE A 195 6.93 -7.90 0.19
CA ILE A 195 6.64 -7.20 1.44
C ILE A 195 7.87 -6.36 1.75
N GLY A 196 7.69 -5.08 2.04
CA GLY A 196 8.77 -4.17 2.35
C GLY A 196 8.49 -2.78 1.82
N GLU A 197 9.44 -1.88 2.00
CA GLU A 197 9.39 -0.56 1.40
C GLU A 197 9.71 -0.65 -0.10
N SER A 198 9.13 0.28 -0.86
CA SER A 198 9.47 0.51 -2.26
C SER A 198 9.56 2.01 -2.54
N ARG A 199 10.38 2.37 -3.53
CA ARG A 199 10.46 3.74 -4.03
C ARG A 199 10.00 3.75 -5.48
N THR A 200 8.96 4.53 -5.76
CA THR A 200 8.49 4.77 -7.12
C THR A 200 9.01 6.11 -7.60
N VAL A 201 9.62 6.13 -8.78
CA VAL A 201 9.98 7.33 -9.53
C VAL A 201 9.16 7.34 -10.81
N ILE A 202 8.58 8.49 -11.13
CA ILE A 202 7.72 8.65 -12.31
C ILE A 202 8.30 9.79 -13.13
N ASN A 203 8.60 9.52 -14.39
CA ASN A 203 9.16 10.47 -15.34
C ASN A 203 8.44 10.34 -16.70
N CYS A 204 8.69 11.28 -17.60
CA CYS A 204 8.32 11.15 -19.00
C CYS A 204 9.55 11.03 -19.89
N GLU A 205 9.52 10.08 -20.81
CA GLU A 205 10.52 9.94 -21.87
C GLU A 205 9.90 10.30 -23.21
N VAL A 206 10.61 11.10 -24.00
CA VAL A 206 10.21 11.48 -25.35
C VAL A 206 11.19 10.87 -26.35
N ASN A 207 10.69 10.08 -27.28
CA ASN A 207 11.49 9.49 -28.35
C ASN A 207 10.74 9.55 -29.70
N GLU A 208 11.31 8.94 -30.74
CA GLU A 208 10.74 8.94 -32.10
C GLU A 208 9.35 8.27 -32.18
N LEU A 209 9.02 7.39 -31.23
CA LEU A 209 7.74 6.66 -31.17
C LEU A 209 6.67 7.42 -30.37
N GLY A 210 7.04 8.45 -29.61
CA GLY A 210 6.12 9.28 -28.84
C GLY A 210 6.64 9.61 -27.43
N THR A 211 5.72 10.09 -26.59
CA THR A 211 5.96 10.33 -25.16
C THR A 211 5.45 9.13 -24.35
N PHE A 212 6.29 8.59 -23.48
CA PHE A 212 5.99 7.47 -22.60
C PHE A 212 6.11 7.89 -21.14
N LEU A 213 5.22 7.38 -20.31
CA LEU A 213 5.34 7.46 -18.86
C LEU A 213 6.27 6.36 -18.38
N LEU A 214 7.43 6.72 -17.85
CA LEU A 214 8.36 5.79 -17.24
C LEU A 214 8.09 5.72 -15.73
N ILE A 215 7.85 4.51 -15.22
CA ILE A 215 7.63 4.25 -13.80
C ILE A 215 8.64 3.21 -13.33
N ASP A 216 9.57 3.66 -12.51
CA ASP A 216 10.59 2.81 -11.92
C ASP A 216 10.26 2.56 -10.45
N GLU A 217 10.00 1.30 -10.11
CA GLU A 217 9.73 0.87 -8.75
C GLU A 217 10.90 0.07 -8.18
N ALA A 218 11.68 0.71 -7.32
CA ALA A 218 12.81 0.10 -6.65
C ALA A 218 12.35 -0.76 -5.45
N LEU A 219 12.79 -2.01 -5.40
CA LEU A 219 12.46 -3.01 -4.39
C LEU A 219 13.72 -3.47 -3.65
N VAL A 220 13.72 -3.31 -2.33
CA VAL A 220 14.85 -3.68 -1.48
C VAL A 220 14.88 -5.19 -1.28
N ASN A 221 16.06 -5.81 -1.37
CA ASN A 221 16.25 -7.26 -1.21
C ASN A 221 15.45 -8.13 -2.22
N ALA A 222 15.01 -7.57 -3.35
CA ALA A 222 14.53 -8.35 -4.48
C ALA A 222 15.71 -8.71 -5.42
N SER A 223 15.70 -9.90 -6.00
CA SER A 223 16.62 -10.26 -7.08
C SER A 223 16.13 -9.74 -8.45
N ILE A 224 16.99 -9.81 -9.47
CA ILE A 224 16.58 -9.51 -10.84
C ILE A 224 15.51 -10.53 -11.28
N GLU A 225 15.70 -11.80 -10.96
CA GLU A 225 14.77 -12.88 -11.26
C GLU A 225 13.39 -12.64 -10.61
N ASP A 226 13.37 -12.16 -9.37
CA ASP A 226 12.14 -11.77 -8.68
C ASP A 226 11.43 -10.63 -9.43
N CYS A 227 12.16 -9.59 -9.81
CA CYS A 227 11.62 -8.43 -10.53
C CYS A 227 11.03 -8.82 -11.89
N LEU A 228 11.72 -9.69 -12.64
CA LEU A 228 11.23 -10.23 -13.91
C LEU A 228 9.96 -11.06 -13.71
N SER A 229 9.93 -11.94 -12.70
CA SER A 229 8.72 -12.73 -12.41
C SER A 229 7.53 -11.86 -12.01
N MET A 230 7.74 -10.75 -11.30
CA MET A 230 6.66 -9.80 -10.99
C MET A 230 6.21 -9.02 -12.23
N TYR A 231 7.13 -8.72 -13.15
CA TYR A 231 6.80 -8.08 -14.41
C TYR A 231 5.96 -9.00 -15.31
N ASP A 232 6.27 -10.30 -15.36
CA ASP A 232 5.47 -11.28 -16.10
C ASP A 232 4.02 -11.32 -15.57
N ASP A 233 3.84 -11.41 -14.24
CA ASP A 233 2.52 -11.35 -13.60
C ASP A 233 1.79 -10.03 -13.93
N LEU A 234 2.51 -8.91 -13.95
CA LEU A 234 1.94 -7.60 -14.29
C LEU A 234 1.45 -7.56 -15.75
N VAL A 235 2.22 -8.09 -16.69
CA VAL A 235 1.84 -8.15 -18.10
C VAL A 235 0.57 -8.98 -18.28
N GLU A 236 0.45 -10.11 -17.57
CA GLU A 236 -0.78 -10.92 -17.59
C GLU A 236 -2.00 -10.12 -17.11
N GLU A 237 -1.90 -9.41 -15.99
CA GLU A 237 -3.00 -8.59 -15.46
C GLU A 237 -3.36 -7.41 -16.38
N ILE A 238 -2.36 -6.75 -16.99
CA ILE A 238 -2.56 -5.66 -17.96
C ILE A 238 -3.27 -6.17 -19.22
N ILE A 239 -2.87 -7.33 -19.74
CA ILE A 239 -3.50 -7.94 -20.92
C ILE A 239 -4.96 -8.31 -20.64
N ASN A 240 -5.26 -8.75 -19.43
CA ASN A 240 -6.61 -9.12 -19.02
C ASN A 240 -7.50 -7.90 -18.73
N ASP A 241 -6.95 -6.69 -18.68
CA ASP A 241 -7.72 -5.45 -18.54
C ASP A 241 -8.04 -4.85 -19.92
N ASP A 242 -9.07 -5.40 -20.55
CA ASP A 242 -9.57 -4.99 -21.88
C ASP A 242 -9.95 -3.50 -21.97
N HIS A 243 -10.14 -2.81 -20.84
CA HIS A 243 -10.67 -1.45 -20.84
C HIS A 243 -9.63 -0.39 -21.26
N TYR A 244 -8.36 -0.59 -20.93
CA TYR A 244 -7.28 0.40 -21.11
C TYR A 244 -5.99 -0.18 -21.73
N PHE A 245 -6.05 -1.39 -22.28
CA PHE A 245 -4.87 -2.09 -22.79
C PHE A 245 -4.05 -1.28 -23.80
N GLU A 246 -4.70 -0.54 -24.70
CA GLU A 246 -4.00 0.28 -25.70
C GLU A 246 -3.28 1.48 -25.05
N GLU A 247 -3.88 2.10 -24.05
CA GLU A 247 -3.28 3.20 -23.30
C GLU A 247 -2.10 2.74 -22.44
N TYR A 248 -2.16 1.52 -21.89
CA TYR A 248 -1.06 0.95 -21.10
C TYR A 248 0.24 0.78 -21.89
N LYS A 249 0.18 0.67 -23.22
CA LYS A 249 1.38 0.64 -24.06
C LYS A 249 2.23 1.91 -23.99
N LYS A 250 1.66 3.02 -23.49
CA LYS A 250 2.39 4.27 -23.23
C LYS A 250 3.06 4.31 -21.86
N ILE A 251 2.87 3.28 -21.04
CA ILE A 251 3.47 3.18 -19.71
C ILE A 251 4.58 2.13 -19.77
N ILE A 252 5.81 2.56 -19.51
CA ILE A 252 6.95 1.68 -19.31
C ILE A 252 7.11 1.53 -17.81
N PHE A 253 6.94 0.32 -17.29
CA PHE A 253 7.02 0.04 -15.87
C PHE A 253 8.13 -0.96 -15.58
N ASN A 254 9.01 -0.63 -14.64
CA ASN A 254 10.12 -1.49 -14.24
C ASN A 254 10.08 -1.78 -12.74
N PHE A 255 10.17 -3.05 -12.37
CA PHE A 255 10.63 -3.42 -11.02
C PHE A 255 12.17 -3.44 -11.02
N ILE A 256 12.78 -2.68 -10.12
CA ILE A 256 14.23 -2.51 -10.06
C ILE A 256 14.75 -3.04 -8.72
N PRO A 257 15.69 -4.01 -8.71
CA PRO A 257 16.29 -4.46 -7.46
C PRO A 257 17.21 -3.38 -6.89
N THR A 258 17.16 -3.17 -5.57
CA THR A 258 18.07 -2.26 -4.86
C THR A 258 18.58 -2.88 -3.55
N THR A 259 19.78 -2.46 -3.14
CA THR A 259 20.44 -2.88 -1.89
C THR A 259 20.51 -1.76 -0.86
N SER A 260 20.08 -0.54 -1.20
CA SER A 260 20.17 0.62 -0.32
C SER A 260 18.93 0.73 0.57
N THR A 261 19.12 0.53 1.87
CA THR A 261 18.14 0.92 2.91
C THR A 261 18.20 2.42 3.22
N ALA A 262 19.13 3.18 2.62
CA ALA A 262 19.18 4.63 2.73
C ALA A 262 18.07 5.25 1.86
N ILE A 263 16.84 4.90 2.21
CA ILE A 263 15.62 5.55 1.75
C ILE A 263 15.51 6.83 2.59
N ASN A 264 16.37 7.80 2.30
CA ASN A 264 16.12 9.15 2.77
C ASN A 264 14.76 9.56 2.22
N SER A 265 13.86 9.95 3.12
CA SER A 265 12.51 10.43 2.87
C SER A 265 12.50 11.66 1.95
N ALA A 266 12.73 11.45 0.67
CA ALA A 266 12.65 12.44 -0.37
C ALA A 266 11.97 11.78 -1.56
N TYR A 267 10.70 12.11 -1.73
CA TYR A 267 10.18 12.34 -3.07
C TYR A 267 11.13 13.36 -3.71
N GLN A 268 12.13 12.86 -4.43
CA GLN A 268 12.74 13.60 -5.51
C GLN A 268 12.11 13.01 -6.77
N LEU A 269 11.09 13.70 -7.27
CA LEU A 269 11.05 14.02 -8.69
C LEU A 269 12.36 14.79 -8.93
N GLU A 270 13.36 14.11 -9.47
CA GLU A 270 14.58 14.80 -9.90
C GLU A 270 14.24 15.60 -11.16
N ILE A 271 14.68 16.86 -11.18
CA ILE A 271 14.43 17.90 -12.18
C ILE A 271 14.97 17.49 -13.55
#